data_AF-A0A2V5JE54-F1
#
_entry.id   AF-A0A2V5JE54-F1
#
_cell.length_a   1.000
_cell.length_b   1.000
_cell.length_c   1.000
_cell.angle_alpha   90.00
_cell.angle_beta   90.00
_cell.angle_gamma   90.00
#
_symmetry.space_group_name_H-M   'P 1'
#
loop_
_entity.id
_entity.type
_entity.pdbx_description
1 polymer ?
#
loop_
_entity_poly.entity_id
_entity_poly.type
_entity_poly.pdbx_seq_one_letter_code
_entity_poly.pdbx_strand_id
1 'polypeptide(L)'
;MGTVFFQRQVSLASLVITLVASDNSSAAQTGRSSASSSAPITVVIDAGHGGHDRGGIPGQSVAEKEMTLDVAQRLRNVLAASGYRVVMTRDSDVFVPLGTRVAIANSYGNAIFVCIHFNATKRAGASGIETYFYSRDSLPLASAIHYFVTGGAPSANRGVRRRGYYVLRRTSVPAVLVECGFLTNPTEAAYAQSASYRQKLAEEIAAGVRGRNSVGSAMSTTRVATSETIPLQPYMDQTKVTSSKHSKSKRSHKKSARKKKSSSKPAGSEARSGSTDREG
;
A
#
# COMPACT_ATOMS: atom_id res chain seq x y z
N MET A 1 94.07 78.40 3.27
CA MET A 1 93.01 79.39 2.95
C MET A 1 92.39 79.02 1.61
N GLY A 2 91.06 78.93 1.53
CA GLY A 2 90.32 78.85 0.26
C GLY A 2 89.75 77.48 -0.10
N THR A 3 88.48 77.27 0.25
CA THR A 3 87.63 76.08 0.11
C THR A 3 87.17 75.85 -1.34
N VAL A 4 87.09 74.60 -1.80
CA VAL A 4 86.44 74.20 -3.07
C VAL A 4 85.43 73.08 -2.78
N PHE A 5 84.16 73.31 -3.13
CA PHE A 5 83.05 72.35 -3.05
C PHE A 5 83.07 71.42 -4.28
N PHE A 6 82.84 70.12 -4.07
CA PHE A 6 82.60 69.17 -5.16
C PHE A 6 81.34 68.35 -4.88
N GLN A 7 80.33 68.49 -5.75
CA GLN A 7 79.11 67.69 -5.75
C GLN A 7 79.41 66.24 -6.15
N ARG A 8 78.86 65.27 -5.41
CA ARG A 8 78.74 63.87 -5.81
C ARG A 8 77.32 63.59 -6.27
N GLN A 9 77.19 62.96 -7.44
CA GLN A 9 75.95 62.51 -8.07
C GLN A 9 76.16 61.08 -8.61
N VAL A 10 75.04 60.41 -8.93
CA VAL A 10 74.87 59.16 -9.72
C VAL A 10 75.00 57.85 -8.92
N SER A 11 74.13 56.83 -9.03
CA SER A 11 72.75 56.63 -9.49
C SER A 11 72.33 55.22 -8.99
N LEU A 12 71.05 55.03 -8.63
CA LEU A 12 70.48 53.75 -8.17
C LEU A 12 70.08 52.87 -9.37
N ALA A 13 70.67 51.69 -9.48
CA ALA A 13 70.28 50.67 -10.47
C ALA A 13 69.03 49.91 -9.98
N SER A 14 67.98 49.89 -10.81
CA SER A 14 66.73 49.16 -10.57
C SER A 14 66.82 47.74 -11.13
N LEU A 15 66.44 46.76 -10.33
CA LEU A 15 66.40 45.33 -10.64
C LEU A 15 65.11 45.00 -11.42
N VAL A 16 65.24 44.52 -12.66
CA VAL A 16 64.13 44.01 -13.49
C VAL A 16 64.02 42.49 -13.32
N ILE A 17 62.90 42.00 -12.81
CA ILE A 17 62.55 40.58 -12.75
C ILE A 17 61.66 40.26 -13.96
N THR A 18 62.17 39.47 -14.90
CA THR A 18 61.42 38.95 -16.05
C THR A 18 60.72 37.65 -15.67
N LEU A 19 59.39 37.64 -15.73
CA LEU A 19 58.54 36.46 -15.50
C LEU A 19 58.38 35.71 -16.84
N VAL A 20 58.91 34.49 -16.92
CA VAL A 20 58.71 33.59 -18.06
C VAL A 20 57.42 32.80 -17.82
N ALA A 21 56.38 33.07 -18.62
CA ALA A 21 55.20 32.22 -18.69
C ALA A 21 55.53 30.95 -19.48
N SER A 22 55.30 29.77 -18.88
CA SER A 22 55.34 28.49 -19.58
C SER A 22 53.91 27.99 -19.77
N ASP A 23 53.46 27.94 -21.03
CA ASP A 23 52.17 27.40 -21.44
C ASP A 23 52.15 25.88 -21.24
N ASN A 24 51.49 25.42 -20.18
CA ASN A 24 51.12 24.03 -20.02
C ASN A 24 49.72 23.81 -20.62
N SER A 25 49.68 23.42 -21.90
CA SER A 25 48.46 22.93 -22.53
C SER A 25 48.09 21.57 -21.95
N SER A 26 47.29 21.58 -20.87
CA SER A 26 46.62 20.38 -20.37
C SER A 26 45.43 20.10 -21.29
N ALA A 27 45.59 19.10 -22.17
CA ALA A 27 44.49 18.52 -22.91
C ALA A 27 43.52 17.88 -21.90
N ALA A 28 42.53 18.66 -21.48
CA ALA A 28 41.40 18.18 -20.71
C ALA A 28 40.62 17.18 -21.56
N GLN A 29 40.94 15.90 -21.39
CA GLN A 29 40.08 14.79 -21.79
C GLN A 29 38.78 14.92 -21.00
N THR A 30 37.83 15.64 -21.60
CA THR A 30 36.44 15.64 -21.17
C THR A 30 35.87 14.27 -21.52
N GLY A 31 36.15 13.30 -20.64
CA GLY A 31 35.36 12.09 -20.57
C GLY A 31 33.94 12.49 -20.21
N ARG A 32 33.12 12.78 -21.24
CA ARG A 32 31.68 12.67 -21.13
C ARG A 32 31.42 11.20 -20.87
N SER A 33 31.38 10.82 -19.60
CA SER A 33 30.59 9.69 -19.15
C SER A 33 29.19 9.97 -19.68
N SER A 34 28.86 9.35 -20.81
CA SER A 34 27.48 9.23 -21.25
C SER A 34 26.81 8.41 -20.15
N ALA A 35 26.27 9.10 -19.15
CA ALA A 35 25.23 8.54 -18.31
C ALA A 35 24.14 8.14 -19.30
N SER A 36 24.12 6.87 -19.69
CA SER A 36 22.98 6.31 -20.39
C SER A 36 21.83 6.55 -19.44
N SER A 37 21.00 7.55 -19.75
CA SER A 37 19.77 7.83 -19.04
C SER A 37 18.83 6.67 -19.34
N SER A 38 19.09 5.52 -18.70
CA SER A 38 18.22 4.36 -18.73
C SER A 38 16.83 4.88 -18.39
N ALA A 39 15.86 4.56 -19.25
CA ALA A 39 14.49 5.05 -19.08
C ALA A 39 14.02 4.85 -17.63
N PRO A 40 13.30 5.82 -17.05
CA PRO A 40 12.89 5.75 -15.66
C PRO A 40 12.10 4.46 -15.41
N ILE A 41 12.41 3.80 -14.29
CA ILE A 41 11.75 2.58 -13.88
C ILE A 41 10.26 2.89 -13.70
N THR A 42 9.41 2.05 -14.29
CA THR A 42 7.97 2.22 -14.20
C THR A 42 7.43 1.54 -12.95
N VAL A 43 6.59 2.22 -12.18
CA VAL A 43 5.85 1.62 -11.07
C VAL A 43 4.37 1.61 -11.46
N VAL A 44 3.84 0.41 -11.67
CA VAL A 44 2.40 0.21 -11.87
C VAL A 44 1.79 0.02 -10.50
N ILE A 45 1.00 1.00 -10.07
CA ILE A 45 0.30 1.00 -8.78
C ILE A 45 -1.12 0.52 -9.01
N ASP A 46 -1.49 -0.53 -8.28
CA ASP A 46 -2.82 -1.09 -8.29
C ASP A 46 -3.56 -0.78 -7.00
N ALA A 47 -4.57 0.08 -7.07
CA ALA A 47 -5.48 0.31 -5.96
C ALA A 47 -6.54 -0.80 -5.97
N GLY A 48 -6.50 -1.69 -4.97
CA GLY A 48 -7.42 -2.82 -4.85
C GLY A 48 -8.90 -2.41 -4.96
N HIS A 49 -9.76 -3.31 -5.47
CA HIS A 49 -11.21 -3.09 -5.57
C HIS A 49 -11.61 -1.87 -6.44
N GLY A 50 -12.78 -1.27 -6.21
CA GLY A 50 -13.27 -0.08 -6.91
C GLY A 50 -14.66 -0.25 -7.52
N GLY A 51 -15.39 0.85 -7.69
CA GLY A 51 -16.74 0.86 -8.23
C GLY A 51 -17.70 0.01 -7.39
N HIS A 52 -18.31 -1.00 -8.01
CA HIS A 52 -19.23 -1.91 -7.33
C HIS A 52 -18.54 -2.86 -6.34
N ASP A 53 -17.23 -3.02 -6.43
CA ASP A 53 -16.45 -3.82 -5.50
C ASP A 53 -15.99 -2.93 -4.33
N ARG A 54 -16.66 -3.07 -3.19
CA ARG A 54 -16.34 -2.31 -1.97
C ARG A 54 -15.03 -2.77 -1.33
N GLY A 55 -14.63 -4.02 -1.57
CA GLY A 55 -13.62 -4.74 -0.80
C GLY A 55 -14.04 -5.08 0.63
N GLY A 56 -13.20 -5.87 1.27
CA GLY A 56 -13.38 -6.42 2.60
C GLY A 56 -14.62 -7.30 2.79
N ILE A 57 -15.21 -7.30 3.99
CA ILE A 57 -16.34 -8.18 4.36
C ILE A 57 -17.53 -7.39 4.96
N PRO A 58 -18.75 -7.98 5.02
CA PRO A 58 -19.89 -7.35 5.68
C PRO A 58 -19.59 -7.00 7.15
N GLY A 59 -20.05 -5.82 7.58
CA GLY A 59 -19.91 -5.36 8.96
C GLY A 59 -18.68 -4.48 9.25
N GLN A 60 -17.74 -4.32 8.30
CA GLN A 60 -16.65 -3.36 8.46
C GLN A 60 -17.14 -1.91 8.28
N SER A 61 -16.58 -0.99 9.07
CA SER A 61 -16.96 0.43 9.09
C SER A 61 -16.46 1.22 7.87
N VAL A 62 -15.38 0.78 7.23
CA VAL A 62 -14.70 1.51 6.15
C VAL A 62 -14.75 0.73 4.85
N ALA A 63 -14.96 1.40 3.71
CA ALA A 63 -14.83 0.77 2.40
C ALA A 63 -13.35 0.63 2.02
N GLU A 64 -12.90 -0.59 1.73
CA GLU A 64 -11.50 -0.85 1.39
C GLU A 64 -11.08 -0.12 0.11
N LYS A 65 -11.98 -0.08 -0.88
CA LYS A 65 -11.75 0.61 -2.16
C LYS A 65 -11.38 2.10 -2.00
N GLU A 66 -11.86 2.76 -0.95
CA GLU A 66 -11.59 4.18 -0.69
C GLU A 66 -10.19 4.35 -0.08
N MET A 67 -9.85 3.52 0.91
CA MET A 67 -8.55 3.59 1.58
C MET A 67 -7.41 3.20 0.64
N THR A 68 -7.62 2.16 -0.17
CA THR A 68 -6.66 1.72 -1.19
C THR A 68 -6.44 2.77 -2.27
N LEU A 69 -7.49 3.47 -2.73
CA LEU A 69 -7.37 4.54 -3.72
C LEU A 69 -6.55 5.72 -3.17
N ASP A 70 -6.88 6.18 -1.96
CA ASP A 70 -6.19 7.32 -1.35
C ASP A 70 -4.70 7.02 -1.10
N VAL A 71 -4.36 5.84 -0.56
CA VAL A 71 -2.95 5.42 -0.40
C VAL A 71 -2.25 5.34 -1.76
N ALA A 72 -2.89 4.78 -2.77
CA ALA A 72 -2.30 4.65 -4.12
C ALA A 72 -2.03 6.02 -4.76
N GLN A 73 -2.93 6.99 -4.61
CA GLN A 73 -2.76 8.35 -5.11
C GLN A 73 -1.63 9.10 -4.40
N ARG A 74 -1.50 8.91 -3.09
CA ARG A 74 -0.36 9.45 -2.32
C ARG A 74 0.95 8.82 -2.77
N LEU A 75 0.96 7.49 -2.92
CA LEU A 75 2.13 6.75 -3.38
C LEU A 75 2.57 7.21 -4.77
N ARG A 76 1.63 7.44 -5.69
CA ARG A 76 1.90 8.04 -7.00
C ARG A 76 2.66 9.34 -6.86
N ASN A 77 2.17 10.26 -6.02
CA ASN A 77 2.80 11.58 -5.86
C ASN A 77 4.22 11.47 -5.29
N VAL A 78 4.43 10.62 -4.28
CA VAL A 78 5.75 10.40 -3.66
C VAL A 78 6.75 9.79 -4.65
N LEU A 79 6.33 8.79 -5.42
CA LEU A 79 7.18 8.12 -6.41
C LEU A 79 7.46 9.01 -7.62
N ALA A 80 6.47 9.74 -8.13
CA ALA A 80 6.65 10.68 -9.23
C ALA A 80 7.66 11.78 -8.85
N ALA A 81 7.55 12.33 -7.63
CA ALA A 81 8.53 13.29 -7.10
C ALA A 81 9.94 12.70 -6.95
N SER A 82 10.06 11.37 -6.88
CA SER A 82 11.34 10.65 -6.83
C SER A 82 11.85 10.20 -8.21
N GLY A 83 11.26 10.70 -9.30
CA GLY A 83 11.70 10.43 -10.68
C GLY A 83 11.20 9.12 -11.30
N TYR A 84 10.26 8.42 -10.66
CA TYR A 84 9.66 7.22 -11.24
C TYR A 84 8.56 7.58 -12.25
N ARG A 85 8.44 6.79 -13.31
CA ARG A 85 7.23 6.81 -14.13
C ARG A 85 6.15 6.02 -13.40
N VAL A 86 5.04 6.65 -13.04
CA VAL A 86 3.95 5.98 -12.34
C VAL A 86 2.77 5.75 -13.26
N VAL A 87 2.23 4.53 -13.23
CA VAL A 87 1.01 4.14 -13.95
C VAL A 87 0.01 3.61 -12.92
N MET A 88 -1.22 4.10 -12.94
CA MET A 88 -2.28 3.64 -12.03
C MET A 88 -3.19 2.66 -12.77
N THR A 89 -3.59 1.55 -12.14
CA THR A 89 -4.65 0.71 -12.71
C THR A 89 -6.02 1.39 -12.64
N ARG A 90 -6.25 2.21 -11.61
CA ARG A 90 -7.36 3.16 -11.47
C ARG A 90 -6.91 4.38 -10.68
N ASP A 91 -7.43 5.55 -11.05
CA ASP A 91 -7.20 6.83 -10.35
C ASP A 91 -8.52 7.48 -9.88
N SER A 92 -9.59 6.69 -9.88
CA SER A 92 -10.93 7.08 -9.42
C SER A 92 -11.67 5.85 -8.88
N ASP A 93 -12.88 6.04 -8.36
CA ASP A 93 -13.72 4.95 -7.85
C ASP A 93 -14.41 4.17 -9.00
N VAL A 94 -13.60 3.44 -9.77
CA VAL A 94 -14.06 2.59 -10.87
C VAL A 94 -13.64 1.15 -10.64
N PHE A 95 -14.49 0.21 -11.07
CA PHE A 95 -14.15 -1.21 -11.04
C PHE A 95 -13.22 -1.54 -12.20
N VAL A 96 -12.06 -2.11 -11.90
CA VAL A 96 -11.12 -2.64 -12.91
C VAL A 96 -11.01 -4.16 -12.74
N PRO A 97 -11.35 -4.96 -13.77
CA PRO A 97 -11.21 -6.41 -13.72
C PRO A 97 -9.77 -6.85 -13.46
N LEU A 98 -9.57 -7.97 -12.75
CA LEU A 98 -8.23 -8.46 -12.42
C LEU A 98 -7.35 -8.71 -13.66
N GLY A 99 -7.95 -9.21 -14.75
CA GLY A 99 -7.27 -9.39 -16.03
C GLY A 99 -6.76 -8.06 -16.61
N THR A 100 -7.55 -7.00 -16.52
CA THR A 100 -7.18 -5.65 -16.98
C THR A 100 -6.04 -5.07 -16.16
N ARG A 101 -6.06 -5.23 -14.82
CA ARG A 101 -4.96 -4.79 -13.93
C ARG A 101 -3.63 -5.41 -14.34
N VAL A 102 -3.65 -6.72 -14.60
CA VAL A 102 -2.49 -7.48 -15.07
C VAL A 102 -2.06 -7.05 -16.47
N ALA A 103 -3.00 -6.84 -17.38
CA ALA A 103 -2.68 -6.40 -18.75
C ALA A 103 -1.98 -5.03 -18.75
N ILE A 104 -2.43 -4.10 -17.91
CA ILE A 104 -1.75 -2.81 -17.69
C ILE A 104 -0.33 -3.03 -17.19
N ALA A 105 -0.13 -3.90 -16.19
CA ALA A 105 1.21 -4.16 -15.67
C ALA A 105 2.14 -4.75 -16.73
N ASN A 106 1.66 -5.75 -17.47
CA ASN A 106 2.44 -6.49 -18.46
C ASN A 106 2.72 -5.68 -19.74
N SER A 107 2.03 -4.56 -19.99
CA SER A 107 2.37 -3.69 -21.12
C SER A 107 3.66 -2.89 -20.92
N TYR A 108 4.28 -2.95 -19.74
CA TYR A 108 5.52 -2.25 -19.42
C TYR A 108 6.64 -3.24 -19.05
N GLY A 109 7.54 -3.53 -19.99
CA GLY A 109 8.62 -4.52 -19.80
C GLY A 109 9.66 -4.16 -18.73
N ASN A 110 9.83 -2.88 -18.40
CA ASN A 110 10.72 -2.40 -17.32
C ASN A 110 9.90 -1.76 -16.19
N ALA A 111 8.95 -2.53 -15.66
CA ALA A 111 8.10 -2.11 -14.55
C ALA A 111 8.27 -2.98 -13.32
N ILE A 112 7.74 -2.48 -12.20
CA ILE A 112 7.34 -3.27 -11.05
C ILE A 112 5.85 -3.02 -10.79
N PHE A 113 5.17 -3.97 -10.17
CA PHE A 113 3.75 -3.89 -9.84
C PHE A 113 3.56 -3.87 -8.32
N VAL A 114 2.88 -2.85 -7.80
CA VAL A 114 2.61 -2.66 -6.38
C VAL A 114 1.10 -2.55 -6.17
N CYS A 115 0.50 -3.58 -5.61
CA CYS A 115 -0.92 -3.66 -5.30
C CYS A 115 -1.16 -3.31 -3.83
N ILE A 116 -2.14 -2.44 -3.58
CA ILE A 116 -2.46 -1.93 -2.24
C ILE A 116 -3.85 -2.43 -1.85
N HIS A 117 -3.91 -3.10 -0.70
CA HIS A 117 -5.11 -3.64 -0.08
C HIS A 117 -5.14 -3.36 1.42
N PHE A 118 -6.29 -3.61 2.04
CA PHE A 118 -6.39 -3.78 3.48
C PHE A 118 -7.15 -5.06 3.78
N ASN A 119 -6.63 -5.82 4.73
CA ASN A 119 -7.14 -7.13 5.04
C ASN A 119 -8.51 -7.05 5.74
N ALA A 120 -9.20 -8.18 5.78
CA ALA A 120 -10.45 -8.32 6.49
C ALA A 120 -10.66 -9.78 6.93
N THR A 121 -11.17 -9.99 8.14
CA THR A 121 -11.55 -11.32 8.61
C THR A 121 -12.71 -11.27 9.59
N LYS A 122 -13.47 -12.38 9.68
CA LYS A 122 -14.60 -12.51 10.61
C LYS A 122 -14.17 -12.47 12.07
N ARG A 123 -12.90 -12.78 12.37
CA ARG A 123 -12.35 -12.69 13.72
C ARG A 123 -12.07 -11.23 14.06
N ALA A 124 -13.01 -10.60 14.75
CA ALA A 124 -12.79 -9.29 15.35
C ALA A 124 -11.48 -9.31 16.17
N GLY A 125 -10.56 -8.39 15.88
CA GLY A 125 -9.26 -8.27 16.56
C GLY A 125 -8.06 -8.88 15.85
N ALA A 126 -8.20 -9.52 14.68
CA ALA A 126 -7.02 -9.73 13.83
C ALA A 126 -6.40 -8.39 13.43
N SER A 127 -5.08 -8.24 13.55
CA SER A 127 -4.39 -7.02 13.17
C SER A 127 -3.00 -7.31 12.60
N GLY A 128 -2.45 -6.33 11.90
CA GLY A 128 -1.08 -6.31 11.41
C GLY A 128 -0.95 -6.24 9.89
N ILE A 129 0.28 -5.97 9.46
CA ILE A 129 0.67 -5.82 8.05
C ILE A 129 1.12 -7.18 7.50
N GLU A 130 0.66 -7.53 6.31
CA GLU A 130 1.16 -8.66 5.52
C GLU A 130 1.60 -8.16 4.14
N THR A 131 2.69 -8.69 3.60
CA THR A 131 3.10 -8.44 2.21
C THR A 131 3.18 -9.74 1.44
N TYR A 132 2.53 -9.79 0.29
CA TYR A 132 2.41 -10.96 -0.54
C TYR A 132 3.21 -10.84 -1.82
N PHE A 133 3.78 -11.97 -2.25
CA PHE A 133 4.44 -12.13 -3.54
C PHE A 133 4.10 -13.52 -4.12
N TYR A 134 4.43 -13.75 -5.40
CA TYR A 134 4.26 -15.06 -6.03
C TYR A 134 5.54 -15.57 -6.69
N SER A 135 6.13 -14.76 -7.58
CA SER A 135 7.36 -15.08 -8.31
C SER A 135 8.60 -14.80 -7.47
N ARG A 136 9.65 -15.61 -7.63
CA ARG A 136 10.84 -15.57 -6.76
C ARG A 136 11.58 -14.22 -6.84
N ASP A 137 11.63 -13.65 -8.03
CA ASP A 137 12.19 -12.33 -8.35
C ASP A 137 11.46 -11.16 -7.65
N SER A 138 10.23 -11.39 -7.17
CA SER A 138 9.44 -10.40 -6.45
C SER A 138 9.78 -10.34 -4.95
N LEU A 139 10.49 -11.34 -4.41
CA LEU A 139 10.81 -11.40 -2.98
C LEU A 139 11.65 -10.21 -2.48
N PRO A 140 12.73 -9.76 -3.15
CA PRO A 140 13.49 -8.59 -2.68
C PRO A 140 12.62 -7.33 -2.57
N LEU A 141 11.72 -7.12 -3.54
CA LEU A 141 10.76 -6.02 -3.52
C LEU A 141 9.76 -6.16 -2.36
N ALA A 142 9.20 -7.36 -2.16
CA ALA A 142 8.26 -7.64 -1.09
C ALA A 142 8.88 -7.43 0.29
N SER A 143 10.09 -7.95 0.51
CA SER A 143 10.85 -7.80 1.76
C SER A 143 11.21 -6.35 2.04
N ALA A 144 11.65 -5.59 1.03
CA ALA A 144 11.96 -4.18 1.21
C ALA A 144 10.71 -3.37 1.59
N ILE A 145 9.62 -3.51 0.85
CA ILE A 145 8.36 -2.82 1.19
C ILE A 145 7.86 -3.21 2.57
N HIS A 146 7.89 -4.50 2.91
CA HIS A 146 7.44 -4.96 4.21
C HIS A 146 8.27 -4.40 5.37
N TYR A 147 9.60 -4.35 5.21
CA TYR A 147 10.51 -3.78 6.20
C TYR A 147 10.17 -2.32 6.53
N PHE A 148 10.02 -1.47 5.52
CA PHE A 148 9.70 -0.06 5.72
C PHE A 148 8.29 0.13 6.29
N VAL A 149 7.28 -0.53 5.72
CA VAL A 149 5.89 -0.40 6.18
C VAL A 149 5.72 -0.83 7.64
N THR A 150 6.36 -1.93 8.05
CA THR A 150 6.28 -2.38 9.45
C THR A 150 7.12 -1.53 10.42
N GLY A 151 8.14 -0.81 9.95
CA GLY A 151 8.87 0.18 10.74
C GLY A 151 8.09 1.49 10.95
N GLY A 152 7.19 1.85 10.02
CA GLY A 152 6.43 3.10 10.07
C GLY A 152 4.97 2.98 10.55
N ALA A 153 4.37 1.79 10.50
CA ALA A 153 2.98 1.56 10.90
C ALA A 153 2.87 1.08 12.36
N PRO A 154 1.89 1.57 13.16
CA PRO A 154 1.63 1.09 14.52
C PRO A 154 0.82 -0.22 14.49
N SER A 155 1.27 -1.19 13.69
CA SER A 155 0.58 -2.44 13.39
C SER A 155 1.53 -3.62 13.56
N ALA A 156 1.01 -4.77 13.95
CA ALA A 156 1.83 -5.98 14.12
C ALA A 156 2.51 -6.39 12.80
N ASN A 157 3.75 -6.85 12.87
CA ASN A 157 4.43 -7.46 11.73
C ASN A 157 3.96 -8.91 11.56
N ARG A 158 3.30 -9.23 10.43
CA ARG A 158 2.80 -10.58 10.11
C ARG A 158 3.58 -11.27 8.98
N GLY A 159 4.66 -10.64 8.55
CA GLY A 159 5.65 -11.19 7.63
C GLY A 159 5.30 -11.07 6.15
N VAL A 160 6.29 -11.47 5.36
CA VAL A 160 6.21 -11.64 3.92
C VAL A 160 5.72 -13.06 3.61
N ARG A 161 4.75 -13.21 2.70
CA ARG A 161 4.06 -14.47 2.41
C ARG A 161 3.99 -14.74 0.92
N ARG A 162 4.10 -15.99 0.53
CA ARG A 162 3.95 -16.41 -0.86
C ARG A 162 2.53 -16.89 -1.13
N ARG A 163 1.81 -16.24 -2.04
CA ARG A 163 0.40 -16.55 -2.32
C ARG A 163 0.04 -16.40 -3.79
N GLY A 164 -0.79 -17.33 -4.28
CA GLY A 164 -1.24 -17.38 -5.67
C GLY A 164 -2.39 -16.42 -6.01
N TYR A 165 -2.35 -15.17 -5.53
CA TYR A 165 -3.32 -14.16 -5.93
C TYR A 165 -3.26 -13.91 -7.43
N TYR A 166 -4.41 -13.65 -8.07
CA TYR A 166 -4.48 -13.57 -9.53
C TYR A 166 -3.52 -12.51 -10.09
N VAL A 167 -3.54 -11.31 -9.51
CA VAL A 167 -2.69 -10.18 -9.92
C VAL A 167 -1.20 -10.43 -9.66
N LEU A 168 -0.83 -11.32 -8.75
CA LEU A 168 0.57 -11.68 -8.51
C LEU A 168 1.03 -12.80 -9.44
N ARG A 169 0.19 -13.82 -9.65
CA ARG A 169 0.54 -14.98 -10.48
C ARG A 169 0.55 -14.68 -11.97
N ARG A 170 -0.26 -13.73 -12.44
CA ARG A 170 -0.44 -13.44 -13.87
C ARG A 170 0.37 -12.24 -14.35
N THR A 171 1.02 -11.51 -13.45
CA THR A 171 1.90 -10.39 -13.79
C THR A 171 3.30 -10.91 -14.11
N SER A 172 3.87 -10.45 -15.22
CA SER A 172 5.17 -10.91 -15.75
C SER A 172 6.37 -10.12 -15.22
N VAL A 173 6.11 -8.98 -14.58
CA VAL A 173 7.11 -8.16 -13.89
C VAL A 173 7.10 -8.44 -12.38
N PRO A 174 8.12 -8.05 -11.60
CA PRO A 174 8.09 -8.20 -10.16
C PRO A 174 6.84 -7.57 -9.54
N ALA A 175 6.07 -8.37 -8.79
CA ALA A 175 4.73 -8.03 -8.35
C ALA A 175 4.52 -8.31 -6.86
N VAL A 176 4.00 -7.31 -6.15
CA VAL A 176 3.73 -7.39 -4.70
C VAL A 176 2.32 -6.90 -4.38
N LEU A 177 1.72 -7.47 -3.34
CA LEU A 177 0.47 -6.98 -2.75
C LEU A 177 0.70 -6.70 -1.28
N VAL A 178 0.38 -5.48 -0.84
CA VAL A 178 0.54 -5.05 0.56
C VAL A 178 -0.84 -4.99 1.20
N GLU A 179 -1.02 -5.75 2.27
CA GLU A 179 -2.18 -5.64 3.16
C GLU A 179 -1.83 -4.66 4.29
N CYS A 180 -2.36 -3.45 4.21
CA CYS A 180 -2.00 -2.32 5.07
C CYS A 180 -2.67 -2.34 6.47
N GLY A 181 -3.10 -3.50 6.96
CA GLY A 181 -3.85 -3.68 8.21
C GLY A 181 -5.25 -4.25 7.98
N PHE A 182 -5.97 -4.60 9.04
CA PHE A 182 -7.29 -5.24 8.99
C PHE A 182 -8.41 -4.24 9.23
N LEU A 183 -9.25 -3.95 8.22
CA LEU A 183 -10.40 -3.03 8.37
C LEU A 183 -11.51 -3.55 9.28
N THR A 184 -11.47 -4.85 9.61
CA THR A 184 -12.36 -5.47 10.61
C THR A 184 -11.87 -5.25 12.04
N ASN A 185 -10.65 -4.75 12.23
CA ASN A 185 -10.15 -4.31 13.52
C ASN A 185 -10.49 -2.83 13.71
N PRO A 186 -11.26 -2.45 14.75
CA PRO A 186 -11.65 -1.05 14.95
C PRO A 186 -10.47 -0.09 15.06
N THR A 187 -9.37 -0.51 15.68
CA THR A 187 -8.16 0.30 15.84
C THR A 187 -7.47 0.53 14.50
N GLU A 188 -7.26 -0.53 13.69
CA GLU A 188 -6.64 -0.37 12.37
C GLU A 188 -7.57 0.31 11.36
N ALA A 189 -8.89 0.16 11.48
CA ALA A 189 -9.85 0.92 10.71
C ALA A 189 -9.81 2.43 11.05
N ALA A 190 -9.57 2.79 12.32
CA ALA A 190 -9.34 4.17 12.72
C ALA A 190 -8.01 4.72 12.16
N TYR A 191 -6.95 3.91 12.14
CA TYR A 191 -5.70 4.26 11.48
C TYR A 191 -5.93 4.49 9.98
N ALA A 192 -6.57 3.56 9.28
CA ALA A 192 -6.84 3.67 7.85
C ALA A 192 -7.61 4.95 7.49
N GLN A 193 -8.54 5.39 8.34
CA GLN A 193 -9.28 6.66 8.16
C GLN A 193 -8.44 7.91 8.40
N SER A 194 -7.30 7.82 9.07
CA SER A 194 -6.37 8.94 9.23
C SER A 194 -5.61 9.25 7.94
N ALA A 195 -5.72 10.50 7.47
CA ALA A 195 -4.96 10.98 6.32
C ALA A 195 -3.44 10.92 6.54
N SER A 196 -2.97 11.18 7.76
CA SER A 196 -1.54 11.11 8.09
C SER A 196 -1.03 9.68 8.05
N TYR A 197 -1.84 8.71 8.47
CA TYR A 197 -1.48 7.29 8.37
C TYR A 197 -1.41 6.82 6.91
N ARG A 198 -2.39 7.19 6.08
CA ARG A 198 -2.36 6.85 4.64
C ARG A 198 -1.17 7.50 3.93
N GLN A 199 -0.80 8.72 4.33
CA GLN A 199 0.42 9.38 3.87
C GLN A 199 1.68 8.62 4.29
N LYS A 200 1.76 8.22 5.56
CA LYS A 200 2.87 7.42 6.08
C LYS A 200 3.02 6.09 5.33
N LEU A 201 1.92 5.37 5.10
CA LEU A 201 1.93 4.14 4.31
C LEU A 201 2.51 4.36 2.90
N ALA A 202 2.08 5.43 2.22
CA ALA A 202 2.61 5.77 0.90
C ALA A 202 4.12 6.07 0.92
N GLU A 203 4.60 6.80 1.92
CA GLU A 203 6.03 7.10 2.10
C GLU A 203 6.85 5.84 2.37
N GLU A 204 6.38 4.94 3.23
CA GLU A 204 7.09 3.70 3.55
C GLU A 204 7.09 2.71 2.38
N ILE A 205 5.98 2.60 1.65
CA ILE A 205 5.94 1.80 0.42
C ILE A 205 6.93 2.37 -0.61
N ALA A 206 6.98 3.70 -0.78
CA ALA A 206 7.93 4.34 -1.67
C ALA A 206 9.40 4.15 -1.22
N ALA A 207 9.66 4.15 0.08
CA ALA A 207 10.99 3.84 0.63
C ALA A 207 11.40 2.40 0.31
N GLY A 208 10.50 1.43 0.48
CA GLY A 208 10.72 0.04 0.08
C GLY A 208 10.95 -0.14 -1.42
N VAL A 209 10.17 0.54 -2.27
CA VAL A 209 10.37 0.54 -3.71
C VAL A 209 11.77 1.06 -4.07
N ARG A 210 12.21 2.18 -3.48
CA ARG A 210 13.54 2.75 -3.72
C ARG A 210 14.67 1.85 -3.19
N GLY A 211 14.47 1.23 -2.03
CA GLY A 211 15.47 0.40 -1.35
C GLY A 211 15.56 -1.05 -1.83
N ARG A 212 14.71 -1.49 -2.77
CA ARG A 212 14.58 -2.90 -3.17
C ARG A 212 15.89 -3.58 -3.60
N ASN A 213 16.79 -2.85 -4.24
CA ASN A 213 18.09 -3.38 -4.69
C ASN A 213 19.09 -3.49 -3.51
N SER A 214 19.00 -2.60 -2.52
CA SER A 214 19.91 -2.57 -1.36
C SER A 214 19.51 -3.60 -0.30
N VAL A 215 18.20 -3.78 -0.08
CA VAL A 215 17.68 -4.79 0.86
C VAL A 215 17.92 -6.20 0.32
N GLY A 216 17.82 -6.43 -0.99
CA GLY A 216 18.16 -7.72 -1.61
C GLY A 216 19.60 -8.17 -1.31
N SER A 217 20.58 -7.25 -1.38
CA SER A 217 21.98 -7.56 -1.09
C SER A 217 22.25 -7.80 0.40
N ALA A 218 21.65 -7.01 1.31
CA ALA A 218 21.81 -7.21 2.75
C ALA A 218 21.12 -8.49 3.26
N MET A 219 19.99 -8.87 2.63
CA MET A 219 19.23 -10.08 2.95
C MET A 219 19.85 -11.35 2.34
N SER A 220 20.76 -11.23 1.38
CA SER A 220 21.60 -12.35 0.92
C SER A 220 22.72 -12.70 1.91
N THR A 221 23.14 -11.74 2.75
CA THR A 221 24.23 -11.92 3.73
C THR A 221 23.73 -12.36 5.11
N THR A 222 22.47 -12.05 5.42
CA THR A 222 21.79 -12.53 6.64
C THR A 222 20.91 -13.72 6.26
N ARG A 223 20.71 -14.75 7.12
CA ARG A 223 19.79 -15.88 6.87
C ARG A 223 18.32 -15.43 6.83
N VAL A 224 17.97 -14.62 5.86
CA VAL A 224 16.61 -14.15 5.61
C VAL A 224 15.90 -15.24 4.83
N ALA A 225 14.60 -15.38 5.09
CA ALA A 225 13.73 -16.26 4.35
C ALA A 225 13.94 -16.10 2.83
N THR A 226 14.39 -17.17 2.17
CA THR A 226 14.45 -17.24 0.72
C THR A 226 13.06 -17.56 0.18
N SER A 227 12.85 -17.37 -1.11
CA SER A 227 11.56 -17.74 -1.74
C SER A 227 11.26 -19.25 -1.62
N GLU A 228 12.27 -20.06 -1.33
CA GLU A 228 12.16 -21.51 -1.08
C GLU A 228 11.72 -21.81 0.35
N THR A 229 12.11 -20.99 1.33
CA THR A 229 11.71 -21.18 2.72
C THR A 229 10.33 -20.61 3.04
N ILE A 230 9.76 -19.76 2.16
CA ILE A 230 8.39 -19.26 2.29
C ILE A 230 7.45 -20.15 1.45
N PRO A 231 6.68 -21.07 2.07
CA PRO A 231 5.82 -21.98 1.33
C PRO A 231 4.68 -21.24 0.62
N LEU A 232 4.32 -21.73 -0.57
CA LEU A 232 3.16 -21.23 -1.30
C LEU A 232 1.86 -21.60 -0.55
N GLN A 233 1.07 -20.59 -0.20
CA GLN A 233 -0.24 -20.80 0.39
C GLN A 233 -1.25 -21.37 -0.62
N PRO A 234 -2.31 -22.06 -0.14
CA PRO A 234 -3.35 -22.63 -1.00
C PRO A 234 -3.97 -21.63 -1.98
N TYR A 235 -4.32 -22.12 -3.17
CA TYR A 235 -4.95 -21.31 -4.20
C TYR A 235 -6.35 -20.85 -3.78
N MET A 236 -6.68 -19.59 -4.11
CA MET A 236 -8.01 -19.02 -3.95
C MET A 236 -8.40 -18.32 -5.26
N ASP A 237 -9.58 -18.66 -5.80
CA ASP A 237 -10.13 -17.99 -6.97
C ASP A 237 -10.74 -16.63 -6.59
N GLN A 238 -10.23 -15.57 -7.20
CA GLN A 238 -10.62 -14.18 -6.96
C GLN A 238 -11.38 -13.57 -8.14
N THR A 239 -11.59 -14.32 -9.23
CA THR A 239 -12.14 -13.78 -10.49
C THR A 239 -13.63 -13.47 -10.41
N LYS A 240 -14.34 -14.03 -9.42
CA LYS A 240 -15.77 -13.82 -9.20
C LYS A 240 -16.01 -12.76 -8.13
N VAL A 241 -16.15 -11.51 -8.54
CA VAL A 241 -16.58 -10.41 -7.67
C VAL A 241 -18.08 -10.16 -7.91
N THR A 242 -18.93 -10.44 -6.92
CA THR A 242 -20.37 -10.25 -7.06
C THR A 242 -20.77 -8.79 -6.83
N SER A 243 -21.57 -8.20 -7.72
CA SER A 243 -22.25 -6.93 -7.45
C SER A 243 -23.20 -7.11 -6.26
N SER A 244 -23.13 -6.27 -5.22
CA SER A 244 -24.10 -6.28 -4.14
C SER A 244 -25.47 -5.80 -4.65
N LYS A 245 -26.25 -6.70 -5.27
CA LYS A 245 -27.68 -6.46 -5.45
C LYS A 245 -28.30 -6.43 -4.06
N HIS A 246 -28.84 -5.27 -3.70
CA HIS A 246 -29.75 -5.09 -2.57
C HIS A 246 -30.73 -6.28 -2.51
N SER A 247 -30.54 -7.20 -1.56
CA SER A 247 -31.48 -8.29 -1.35
C SER A 247 -32.74 -7.70 -0.72
N LYS A 248 -33.68 -7.22 -1.54
CA LYS A 248 -35.06 -7.07 -1.09
C LYS A 248 -35.56 -8.48 -0.76
N SER A 249 -35.54 -8.85 0.51
CA SER A 249 -36.16 -10.10 0.94
C SER A 249 -37.64 -9.99 0.66
N LYS A 250 -38.14 -10.79 -0.30
CA LYS A 250 -39.57 -11.05 -0.41
C LYS A 250 -39.95 -11.92 0.78
N ARG A 251 -40.36 -11.26 1.86
CA ARG A 251 -40.95 -11.93 3.02
C ARG A 251 -42.34 -12.42 2.60
N SER A 252 -42.45 -13.72 2.30
CA SER A 252 -43.73 -14.36 2.02
C SER A 252 -44.55 -14.42 3.31
N HIS A 253 -45.69 -13.72 3.32
CA HIS A 253 -46.69 -13.87 4.37
C HIS A 253 -47.33 -15.26 4.29
N LYS A 254 -46.90 -16.18 5.16
CA LYS A 254 -47.65 -17.41 5.43
C LYS A 254 -48.70 -17.11 6.50
N LYS A 255 -49.96 -16.93 6.09
CA LYS A 255 -51.13 -16.88 6.99
C LYS A 255 -51.20 -18.19 7.78
N SER A 256 -51.10 -18.11 9.11
CA SER A 256 -51.40 -19.23 10.01
C SER A 256 -52.91 -19.33 10.21
N ALA A 257 -53.49 -20.45 9.76
CA ALA A 257 -54.89 -20.80 9.99
C ALA A 257 -55.07 -21.37 11.40
N ARG A 258 -56.09 -20.84 12.08
CA ARG A 258 -56.60 -21.13 13.43
C ARG A 258 -57.19 -22.55 13.52
N LYS A 259 -56.77 -23.35 14.49
CA LYS A 259 -57.46 -24.60 14.88
C LYS A 259 -58.12 -24.39 16.24
N LYS A 260 -59.45 -24.18 16.26
CA LYS A 260 -60.28 -24.19 17.48
C LYS A 260 -60.39 -25.65 17.96
N LYS A 261 -60.07 -25.91 19.22
CA LYS A 261 -60.51 -27.13 19.93
C LYS A 261 -61.73 -26.78 20.77
N SER A 262 -62.79 -27.56 20.59
CA SER A 262 -64.03 -27.60 21.37
C SER A 262 -63.78 -28.30 22.70
N SER A 263 -64.28 -27.72 23.80
CA SER A 263 -64.48 -28.42 25.06
C SER A 263 -65.96 -28.31 25.46
N SER A 264 -66.57 -29.47 25.63
CA SER A 264 -67.93 -29.71 26.07
C SER A 264 -68.06 -29.53 27.58
N LYS A 265 -69.13 -28.86 27.99
CA LYS A 265 -69.67 -28.76 29.36
C LYS A 265 -70.26 -30.11 29.81
N PRO A 266 -70.40 -30.32 31.13
CA PRO A 266 -71.66 -30.84 31.64
C PRO A 266 -72.29 -29.95 32.71
N ALA A 267 -73.57 -30.18 32.95
CA ALA A 267 -74.49 -29.42 33.78
C ALA A 267 -74.81 -30.12 35.12
N GLY A 268 -75.26 -29.32 36.08
CA GLY A 268 -75.98 -29.67 37.32
C GLY A 268 -75.97 -28.43 38.24
N SER A 269 -77.05 -27.64 38.36
CA SER A 269 -78.23 -27.78 39.27
C SER A 269 -77.77 -27.92 40.74
N GLU A 270 -78.11 -27.10 41.74
CA GLU A 270 -79.32 -26.34 42.13
C GLU A 270 -78.89 -25.33 43.24
N ALA A 271 -79.34 -24.08 43.24
CA ALA A 271 -80.45 -23.51 44.02
C ALA A 271 -80.09 -22.81 45.36
N ARG A 272 -80.56 -21.55 45.44
CA ARG A 272 -81.09 -20.76 46.57
C ARG A 272 -80.18 -20.04 47.60
N SER A 273 -80.47 -18.73 47.63
CA SER A 273 -80.77 -17.84 48.77
C SER A 273 -79.64 -17.18 49.56
N GLY A 274 -79.79 -15.87 49.78
CA GLY A 274 -79.14 -15.14 50.89
C GLY A 274 -78.68 -13.73 50.54
N SER A 275 -79.58 -12.76 50.67
CA SER A 275 -79.30 -11.32 50.80
C SER A 275 -78.67 -10.98 52.16
N THR A 276 -77.80 -9.95 52.21
CA THR A 276 -77.62 -8.87 53.25
C THR A 276 -76.18 -8.31 53.15
N ASP A 277 -76.01 -7.04 52.74
CA ASP A 277 -75.62 -5.86 53.56
C ASP A 277 -74.12 -5.49 53.30
N ARG A 278 -73.75 -4.25 52.89
CA ARG A 278 -73.47 -3.03 53.71
C ARG A 278 -72.60 -3.36 54.93
N GLU A 279 -71.51 -2.70 55.29
CA GLU A 279 -70.94 -1.35 55.11
C GLU A 279 -69.48 -1.41 55.61
N GLY A 280 -68.66 -0.38 55.33
CA GLY A 280 -67.44 -0.08 56.10
C GLY A 280 -66.15 -0.01 55.30
#